data_AF-A0AAW8RQH6-F1
#
_entry.id   AF-A0AAW8RQH6-F1
#
_cell.length_a   1.000
_cell.length_b   1.000
_cell.length_c   1.000
_cell.angle_alpha   90.00
_cell.angle_beta   90.00
_cell.angle_gamma   90.00
#
_symmetry.space_group_name_H-M   'P 1'
#
loop_
_entity.id
_entity.type
_entity.pdbx_description
1 polymer ?
#
loop_
_entity_poly.entity_id
_entity_poly.type
_entity_poly.pdbx_seq_one_letter_code
_entity_poly.pdbx_strand_id
1 'polypeptide(L)'
;MSIWVAMRNHAGLASMIWIAYFAFVIWRLYKRMRNRFSRPRIEEQALQEFIIDNQLFETNADGRMISQIDMAFAEYPTMFSVYVGKNGDRYQRYASGLGEMLQARLMLPLYEVKESGTDVEYRFLKQEIERQQISEMPLQDSSLKIPVYDDYVINLRSNFSSLVSGASGAGKSFYTYFLLTRFISQTVNGKHAKLFIVDPKQSDLYKLAKTSKMPAENYGTSNADAFRIVRAFLAEMNERMATYEQSTAFNTVGVDIGMVPALLVLEEYSSLVASMDSKQKKEFEDMVAVIAQKSRSLSMGILIVMQQPRADSLSSNIREQLQNVVFLGNPSKESAGMLGFPSDLPAVSGKGVGYYSQERSEPKKFEAPIFEGDVFETILPVWQYVANEYGLQAIEEEPAEEPGQVDWNEFL
;
A
#
# COMPACT_ATOMS: atom_id res chain seq x y z
N MET A 1 -52.64 66.14 19.52
CA MET A 1 -52.75 64.83 20.21
C MET A 1 -52.10 63.67 19.44
N SER A 2 -51.51 63.90 18.26
CA SER A 2 -51.04 62.85 17.33
C SER A 2 -49.53 62.58 17.31
N ILE A 3 -48.69 63.42 17.94
CA ILE A 3 -47.22 63.23 17.95
C ILE A 3 -46.76 62.38 19.15
N TRP A 4 -47.47 62.48 20.29
CA TRP A 4 -47.14 61.74 21.51
C TRP A 4 -47.45 60.24 21.45
N VAL A 5 -48.37 59.80 20.60
CA VAL A 5 -48.71 58.38 20.42
C VAL A 5 -47.68 57.66 19.53
N ALA A 6 -47.12 58.35 18.53
CA ALA A 6 -46.08 57.80 17.66
C ALA A 6 -44.75 57.58 18.40
N MET A 7 -44.32 58.52 19.24
CA MET A 7 -43.07 58.39 20.01
C MET A 7 -43.11 57.25 21.05
N ARG A 8 -44.29 56.92 21.60
CA ARG A 8 -44.45 55.84 22.59
C ARG A 8 -44.31 54.45 21.96
N ASN A 9 -44.70 54.28 20.68
CA ASN A 9 -44.56 53.02 19.94
C ASN A 9 -43.12 52.77 19.45
N HIS A 10 -42.36 53.83 19.15
CA HIS A 10 -40.94 53.69 18.75
C HIS A 10 -40.03 53.31 19.93
N ALA A 11 -40.32 53.81 21.14
CA ALA A 11 -39.57 53.44 22.34
C ALA A 11 -39.75 51.95 22.73
N GLY A 12 -40.95 51.39 22.50
CA GLY A 12 -41.23 49.97 22.72
C GLY A 12 -40.55 49.05 21.69
N LEU A 13 -40.47 49.47 20.43
CA LEU A 13 -39.74 48.73 19.40
C LEU A 13 -38.23 48.74 19.65
N ALA A 14 -37.68 49.91 20.04
CA ALA A 14 -36.26 50.02 20.38
C ALA A 14 -35.89 49.15 21.59
N SER A 15 -36.73 49.13 22.64
CA SER A 15 -36.47 48.30 23.82
C SER A 15 -36.53 46.79 23.51
N MET A 16 -37.45 46.35 22.64
CA MET A 16 -37.49 44.95 22.19
C MET A 16 -36.25 44.55 21.38
N ILE A 17 -35.73 45.45 20.53
CA ILE A 17 -34.49 45.20 19.77
C ILE A 17 -33.29 45.06 20.72
N TRP A 18 -33.20 45.92 21.75
CA TRP A 18 -32.14 45.82 22.76
C TRP A 18 -32.24 44.55 23.61
N ILE A 19 -33.45 44.12 23.97
CA ILE A 19 -33.67 42.86 24.70
C ILE A 19 -33.27 41.65 23.83
N ALA A 20 -33.67 41.64 22.55
CA ALA A 20 -33.29 40.57 21.63
C ALA A 20 -31.77 40.54 21.38
N TYR A 21 -31.13 41.70 21.27
CA TYR A 21 -29.68 41.81 21.16
C TYR A 21 -28.96 41.29 22.41
N PHE A 22 -29.40 41.69 23.61
CA PHE A 22 -28.82 41.20 24.86
C PHE A 22 -29.04 39.70 25.05
N ALA A 23 -30.23 39.18 24.73
CA ALA A 23 -30.52 37.75 24.76
C ALA A 23 -29.62 36.99 23.78
N PHE A 24 -29.38 37.54 22.57
CA PHE A 24 -28.46 36.96 21.60
C PHE A 24 -27.01 37.00 22.09
N VAL A 25 -26.55 38.09 22.71
CA VAL A 25 -25.21 38.20 23.29
C VAL A 25 -25.02 37.24 24.46
N ILE A 26 -26.00 37.14 25.36
CA ILE A 26 -26.01 36.18 26.48
C ILE A 26 -26.04 34.75 25.95
N TRP A 27 -26.85 34.45 24.93
CA TRP A 27 -26.87 33.13 24.29
C TRP A 27 -25.54 32.82 23.60
N ARG A 28 -24.90 33.79 22.94
CA ARG A 28 -23.60 33.62 22.30
C ARG A 28 -22.51 33.43 23.33
N LEU A 29 -22.54 34.16 24.45
CA LEU A 29 -21.65 33.98 25.61
C LEU A 29 -21.88 32.63 26.29
N TYR A 30 -23.14 32.21 26.46
CA TYR A 30 -23.51 30.90 26.98
C TYR A 30 -23.03 29.78 26.05
N LYS A 31 -23.16 29.91 24.73
CA LYS A 31 -22.63 28.96 23.74
C LYS A 31 -21.09 28.93 23.75
N ARG A 32 -20.44 30.09 23.91
CA ARG A 32 -18.98 30.20 24.02
C ARG A 32 -18.44 29.63 25.34
N MET A 33 -19.17 29.83 26.45
CA MET A 33 -18.85 29.26 27.75
C MET A 33 -19.18 27.77 27.83
N ARG A 34 -20.28 27.30 27.23
CA ARG A 34 -20.62 25.88 27.07
C ARG A 34 -19.58 25.14 26.22
N ASN A 35 -18.97 25.81 25.24
CA ASN A 35 -17.84 25.24 24.49
C ASN A 35 -16.51 25.27 25.28
N ARG A 36 -16.38 26.12 26.32
CA ARG A 36 -15.23 26.15 27.24
C ARG A 36 -15.39 25.23 28.46
N PHE A 37 -16.63 24.94 28.85
CA PHE A 37 -17.04 23.96 29.85
C PHE A 37 -17.81 22.82 29.19
N SER A 38 -17.33 22.37 28.04
CA SER A 38 -17.68 21.02 27.60
C SER A 38 -17.12 20.10 28.68
N ARG A 39 -17.90 19.10 29.13
CA ARG A 39 -17.28 17.97 29.84
C ARG A 39 -16.06 17.55 29.02
N PRO A 40 -14.90 17.25 29.65
CA PRO A 40 -13.78 16.73 28.89
C PRO A 40 -14.33 15.63 28.00
N ARG A 41 -13.95 15.63 26.73
CA ARG A 41 -14.26 14.49 25.87
C ARG A 41 -13.78 13.23 26.61
N ILE A 42 -14.50 12.11 26.50
CA ILE A 42 -14.22 10.89 27.27
C ILE A 42 -12.73 10.54 27.16
N GLU A 43 -12.15 10.81 26.00
CA GLU A 43 -10.77 10.62 25.62
C GLU A 43 -9.79 11.62 26.28
N GLU A 44 -10.19 12.89 26.45
CA GLU A 44 -9.39 13.89 27.18
C GLU A 44 -9.32 13.55 28.67
N GLN A 45 -10.46 13.13 29.24
CA GLN A 45 -10.52 12.56 30.59
C GLN A 45 -9.65 11.31 30.70
N ALA A 46 -9.71 10.43 29.70
CA ALA A 46 -8.91 9.21 29.67
C ALA A 46 -7.41 9.49 29.72
N LEU A 47 -6.94 10.50 28.99
CA LEU A 47 -5.53 10.90 28.98
C LEU A 47 -5.11 11.66 30.24
N GLN A 48 -5.97 12.49 30.83
CA GLN A 48 -5.67 13.13 32.12
C GLN A 48 -5.52 12.10 33.24
N GLU A 49 -6.46 11.16 33.33
CA GLU A 49 -6.37 10.04 34.28
C GLU A 49 -5.15 9.17 33.98
N PHE A 50 -4.82 8.94 32.72
CA PHE A 50 -3.58 8.24 32.33
C PHE A 50 -2.32 8.91 32.90
N ILE A 51 -2.23 10.24 32.80
CA ILE A 51 -1.09 11.00 33.34
C ILE A 51 -1.03 10.85 34.86
N ILE A 52 -2.17 10.93 35.55
CA ILE A 52 -2.26 10.84 37.01
C ILE A 52 -1.89 9.42 37.50
N ASP A 53 -2.54 8.40 36.94
CA ASP A 53 -2.39 7.00 37.36
C ASP A 53 -0.96 6.51 37.16
N ASN A 54 -0.28 7.00 36.12
CA ASN A 54 1.09 6.64 35.79
C ASN A 54 2.15 7.62 36.33
N GLN A 55 1.76 8.56 37.19
CA GLN A 55 2.65 9.53 37.85
C GLN A 55 3.50 10.33 36.84
N LEU A 56 2.93 10.67 35.69
CA LEU A 56 3.60 11.43 34.63
C LEU A 56 3.47 12.95 34.85
N PHE A 57 3.58 13.37 36.11
CA PHE A 57 3.45 14.76 36.56
C PHE A 57 4.31 15.03 37.80
N GLU A 58 4.51 16.31 38.10
CA GLU A 58 5.19 16.80 39.29
C GLU A 58 4.27 17.73 40.08
N THR A 59 4.39 17.69 41.41
CA THR A 59 3.70 18.62 42.29
C THR A 59 4.70 19.40 43.13
N ASN A 60 4.32 20.62 43.51
CA ASN A 60 5.02 21.36 44.56
C ASN A 60 4.66 20.80 45.96
N ALA A 61 5.29 21.34 47.01
CA ALA A 61 5.03 20.93 48.39
C ALA A 61 3.56 21.09 48.84
N ASP A 62 2.79 21.94 48.18
CA ASP A 62 1.36 22.16 48.45
C ASP A 62 0.45 21.21 47.64
N GLY A 63 1.02 20.26 46.89
CA GLY A 63 0.29 19.32 46.05
C GLY A 63 -0.23 19.91 44.73
N ARG A 64 0.17 21.13 44.35
CA ARG A 64 -0.19 21.72 43.06
C ARG A 64 0.71 21.21 41.95
N MET A 65 0.11 20.78 40.85
CA MET A 65 0.84 20.32 39.67
C MET A 65 1.67 21.46 39.06
N ILE A 66 2.96 21.23 38.83
CA ILE A 66 3.91 22.22 38.29
C ILE A 66 4.46 21.83 36.92
N SER A 67 4.52 20.54 36.61
CA SER A 67 4.84 20.04 35.27
C SER A 67 4.13 18.70 35.03
N GLN A 68 3.93 18.35 33.77
CA GLN A 68 3.40 17.05 33.35
C GLN A 68 3.96 16.70 31.97
N ILE A 69 3.87 15.43 31.62
CA ILE A 69 4.16 14.98 30.26
C ILE A 69 3.26 15.74 29.26
N ASP A 70 3.86 16.18 28.17
CA ASP A 70 3.16 16.88 27.11
C ASP A 70 2.44 15.89 26.21
N MET A 71 1.11 15.84 26.33
CA MET A 71 0.23 14.98 25.54
C MET A 71 -0.85 15.79 24.84
N ALA A 72 -1.01 15.52 23.56
CA ALA A 72 -2.14 15.99 22.76
C ALA A 72 -2.84 14.80 22.10
N PHE A 73 -4.06 15.02 21.60
CA PHE A 73 -4.74 14.00 20.82
C PHE A 73 -5.47 14.60 19.62
N ALA A 74 -5.63 13.78 18.59
CA ALA A 74 -6.46 14.07 17.44
C ALA A 74 -7.44 12.92 17.21
N GLU A 75 -8.69 13.26 16.95
CA GLU A 75 -9.74 12.28 16.76
C GLU A 75 -10.26 12.36 15.32
N TYR A 76 -10.19 11.22 14.62
CA TYR A 76 -10.68 11.02 13.27
C TYR A 76 -11.85 10.02 13.27
N PRO A 77 -12.60 9.86 12.17
CA PRO A 77 -13.72 8.91 12.12
C PRO A 77 -13.33 7.47 12.45
N THR A 78 -12.20 6.99 11.94
CA THR A 78 -11.72 5.60 12.08
C THR A 78 -10.56 5.44 13.04
N MET A 79 -9.96 6.54 13.49
CA MET A 79 -8.68 6.52 14.21
C MET A 79 -8.65 7.58 15.32
N PHE A 80 -7.92 7.27 16.38
CA PHE A 80 -7.60 8.17 17.49
C PHE A 80 -6.08 8.23 17.62
N SER A 81 -5.49 9.42 17.51
CA SER A 81 -4.05 9.62 17.65
C SER A 81 -3.73 10.31 18.98
N VAL A 82 -2.73 9.82 19.70
CA VAL A 82 -2.12 10.48 20.87
C VAL A 82 -0.70 10.91 20.49
N TYR A 83 -0.39 12.19 20.67
CA TYR A 83 0.93 12.76 20.44
C TYR A 83 1.61 13.00 21.78
N VAL A 84 2.86 12.59 21.90
CA VAL A 84 3.69 12.78 23.10
C VAL A 84 4.92 13.58 22.73
N GLY A 85 5.09 14.77 23.32
CA GLY A 85 6.19 15.69 22.99
C GLY A 85 7.56 15.22 23.50
N LYS A 86 8.62 15.45 22.71
CA LYS A 86 10.02 15.25 23.06
C LYS A 86 10.70 16.61 23.32
N ASN A 87 10.39 17.19 24.48
CA ASN A 87 10.75 18.57 24.80
C ASN A 87 12.10 18.73 25.52
N GLY A 88 12.94 17.69 25.59
CA GLY A 88 14.18 17.71 26.38
C GLY A 88 13.96 17.67 27.89
N ASP A 89 12.72 17.43 28.33
CA ASP A 89 12.36 17.33 29.74
C ASP A 89 12.58 15.92 30.30
N ARG A 90 12.27 15.74 31.59
CA ARG A 90 12.38 14.43 32.26
C ARG A 90 11.41 13.37 31.71
N TYR A 91 10.37 13.78 31.00
CA TYR A 91 9.34 12.89 30.46
C TYR A 91 9.68 12.34 29.09
N GLN A 92 10.62 12.96 28.37
CA GLN A 92 11.12 12.49 27.07
C GLN A 92 11.51 11.00 27.10
N ARG A 93 12.07 10.49 28.21
CA ARG A 93 12.45 9.07 28.36
C ARG A 93 11.27 8.09 28.27
N TYR A 94 10.05 8.56 28.51
CA TYR A 94 8.84 7.76 28.41
C TYR A 94 8.19 7.86 27.03
N ALA A 95 8.53 8.88 26.23
CA ALA A 95 7.75 9.26 25.05
C ALA A 95 7.51 8.12 24.06
N SER A 96 8.47 7.18 23.91
CA SER A 96 8.37 6.06 22.97
C SER A 96 7.81 4.76 23.60
N GLY A 97 7.63 4.71 24.93
CA GLY A 97 7.26 3.49 25.67
C GLY A 97 5.83 3.40 26.18
N LEU A 98 4.91 4.30 25.77
CA LEU A 98 3.57 4.39 26.35
C LEU A 98 2.49 3.58 25.61
N GLY A 99 2.81 2.94 24.48
CA GLY A 99 1.83 2.34 23.57
C GLY A 99 0.91 1.31 24.21
N GLU A 100 1.46 0.31 24.92
CA GLU A 100 0.65 -0.73 25.58
C GLU A 100 -0.25 -0.17 26.67
N MET A 101 0.26 0.78 27.44
CA MET A 101 -0.47 1.41 28.54
C MET A 101 -1.61 2.29 28.00
N LEU A 102 -1.34 3.04 26.93
CA LEU A 102 -2.36 3.85 26.24
C LEU A 102 -3.42 2.96 25.59
N GLN A 103 -3.03 1.85 24.94
CA GLN A 103 -3.96 0.86 24.40
C GLN A 103 -4.90 0.32 25.50
N ALA A 104 -4.35 -0.07 26.65
CA ALA A 104 -5.14 -0.58 27.77
C ALA A 104 -6.10 0.49 28.34
N ARG A 105 -5.64 1.75 28.41
CA ARG A 105 -6.44 2.88 28.92
C ARG A 105 -7.57 3.27 27.98
N LEU A 106 -7.27 3.38 26.69
CA LEU A 106 -8.22 3.81 25.67
C LEU A 106 -9.16 2.68 25.25
N MET A 107 -8.80 1.42 25.55
CA MET A 107 -9.50 0.23 25.07
C MET A 107 -9.61 0.18 23.55
N LEU A 108 -8.60 0.74 22.86
CA LEU A 108 -8.49 0.77 21.41
C LEU A 108 -7.20 0.06 20.99
N PRO A 109 -7.23 -0.82 19.97
CA PRO A 109 -6.03 -1.48 19.49
C PRO A 109 -5.02 -0.47 18.94
N LEU A 110 -3.79 -0.53 19.42
CA LEU A 110 -2.67 0.22 18.86
C LEU A 110 -2.38 -0.30 17.46
N TYR A 111 -2.41 0.61 16.50
CA TYR A 111 -2.26 0.32 15.08
C TYR A 111 -0.87 0.67 14.58
N GLU A 112 -0.34 1.82 14.98
CA GLU A 112 0.95 2.32 14.50
C GLU A 112 1.58 3.25 15.53
N VAL A 113 2.90 3.22 15.64
CA VAL A 113 3.70 4.19 16.41
C VAL A 113 4.61 4.91 15.44
N LYS A 114 4.48 6.24 15.34
CA LYS A 114 5.39 7.06 14.53
C LYS A 114 6.27 7.88 15.43
N GLU A 115 7.56 7.66 15.31
CA GLU A 115 8.55 8.38 16.09
C GLU A 115 9.21 9.47 15.24
N SER A 116 9.16 10.70 15.73
CA SER A 116 9.85 11.85 15.12
C SER A 116 10.92 12.39 16.09
N GLY A 117 11.69 13.39 15.63
CA GLY A 117 12.62 14.10 16.51
C GLY A 117 11.93 14.97 17.57
N THR A 118 10.67 15.35 17.34
CA THR A 118 9.91 16.30 18.18
C THR A 118 8.83 15.64 19.01
N ASP A 119 8.35 14.47 18.61
CA ASP A 119 7.19 13.81 19.22
C ASP A 119 7.13 12.31 18.89
N VAL A 120 6.23 11.62 19.57
CA VAL A 120 5.80 10.25 19.24
C VAL A 120 4.29 10.27 19.03
N GLU A 121 3.83 9.82 17.87
CA GLU A 121 2.41 9.64 17.57
C GLU A 121 2.01 8.16 17.73
N TYR A 122 1.12 7.90 18.68
CA TYR A 122 0.45 6.61 18.86
C TYR A 122 -0.91 6.63 18.17
N ARG A 123 -1.11 5.78 17.17
CA ARG A 123 -2.35 5.69 16.41
C ARG A 123 -3.14 4.47 16.83
N PHE A 124 -4.39 4.68 17.21
CA PHE A 124 -5.32 3.64 17.64
C PHE A 124 -6.49 3.55 16.68
N LEU A 125 -6.90 2.33 16.33
CA LEU A 125 -8.09 2.12 15.50
C LEU A 125 -9.35 2.15 16.35
N LYS A 126 -10.37 2.87 15.90
CA LYS A 126 -11.70 2.90 16.55
C LYS A 126 -12.57 1.71 16.16
N GLN A 127 -12.28 1.12 15.00
CA GLN A 127 -12.97 0.00 14.41
C GLN A 127 -11.93 -0.89 13.74
N GLU A 128 -12.18 -2.20 13.73
CA GLU A 128 -11.34 -3.10 12.95
C GLU A 128 -11.41 -2.74 11.46
N ILE A 129 -10.28 -2.83 10.78
CA ILE A 129 -10.24 -2.64 9.33
C ILE A 129 -10.97 -3.82 8.69
N GLU A 130 -12.02 -3.54 7.93
CA GLU A 130 -12.76 -4.56 7.23
C GLU A 130 -11.92 -5.14 6.08
N ARG A 131 -11.79 -6.46 6.07
CA ARG A 131 -11.19 -7.20 4.96
C ARG A 131 -12.02 -7.01 3.70
N GLN A 132 -11.37 -6.61 2.62
CA GLN A 132 -12.01 -6.43 1.32
C GLN A 132 -12.63 -7.74 0.81
N GLN A 133 -13.94 -7.69 0.53
CA GLN A 133 -14.69 -8.75 -0.15
C GLN A 133 -14.74 -8.46 -1.65
N ILE A 134 -14.43 -9.47 -2.47
CA ILE A 134 -14.37 -9.37 -3.93
C ILE A 134 -15.49 -10.24 -4.51
N SER A 135 -16.52 -9.58 -5.01
CA SER A 135 -17.60 -10.19 -5.80
C SER A 135 -17.42 -9.94 -7.30
N GLU A 136 -16.78 -8.82 -7.66
CA GLU A 136 -16.47 -8.44 -9.02
C GLU A 136 -15.14 -7.68 -9.09
N MET A 137 -14.54 -7.63 -10.28
CA MET A 137 -13.32 -6.87 -10.55
C MET A 137 -13.53 -6.00 -11.79
N PRO A 138 -13.00 -4.77 -11.80
CA PRO A 138 -13.20 -3.87 -12.92
C PRO A 138 -12.50 -4.42 -14.17
N LEU A 139 -13.12 -4.23 -15.33
CA LEU A 139 -12.45 -4.53 -16.61
C LEU A 139 -11.32 -3.53 -16.88
N GLN A 140 -11.50 -2.27 -16.47
CA GLN A 140 -10.55 -1.17 -16.66
C GLN A 140 -10.45 -0.31 -15.40
N ASP A 141 -9.25 0.18 -15.12
CA ASP A 141 -8.96 1.09 -14.01
C ASP A 141 -7.79 2.00 -14.44
N SER A 142 -7.98 3.32 -14.45
CA SER A 142 -6.91 4.26 -14.83
C SER A 142 -6.24 4.91 -13.61
N SER A 143 -6.53 4.43 -12.39
CA SER A 143 -5.99 5.01 -11.16
C SER A 143 -4.50 4.76 -10.96
N LEU A 144 -3.94 3.72 -11.59
CA LEU A 144 -2.60 3.20 -11.37
C LEU A 144 -2.35 2.84 -9.89
N LYS A 145 -3.41 2.49 -9.16
CA LYS A 145 -3.39 2.13 -7.75
C LYS A 145 -4.14 0.82 -7.54
N ILE A 146 -3.52 -0.10 -6.81
CA ILE A 146 -4.12 -1.36 -6.41
C ILE A 146 -4.30 -1.32 -4.89
N PRO A 147 -5.48 -0.91 -4.39
CA PRO A 147 -5.78 -0.98 -2.96
C PRO A 147 -5.88 -2.44 -2.52
N VAL A 148 -5.22 -2.78 -1.42
CA VAL A 148 -5.19 -4.15 -0.88
C VAL A 148 -5.88 -4.20 0.48
N TYR A 149 -5.47 -3.35 1.43
CA TYR A 149 -5.97 -3.37 2.81
C TYR A 149 -5.65 -2.06 3.53
N ASP A 150 -6.65 -1.26 3.90
CA ASP A 150 -6.48 0.07 4.51
C ASP A 150 -5.48 0.96 3.74
N ASP A 151 -4.34 1.30 4.36
CA ASP A 151 -3.28 2.11 3.77
C ASP A 151 -2.36 1.30 2.84
N TYR A 152 -2.49 -0.02 2.81
CA TYR A 152 -1.74 -0.87 1.89
C TYR A 152 -2.27 -0.73 0.47
N VAL A 153 -1.59 0.12 -0.32
CA VAL A 153 -1.89 0.38 -1.72
C VAL A 153 -0.62 0.22 -2.54
N ILE A 154 -0.66 -0.63 -3.57
CA ILE A 154 0.44 -0.73 -4.54
C ILE A 154 0.23 0.36 -5.59
N ASN A 155 1.14 1.33 -5.64
CA ASN A 155 1.12 2.43 -6.59
C ASN A 155 2.03 2.13 -7.79
N LEU A 156 1.45 2.00 -8.98
CA LEU A 156 2.20 1.66 -10.21
C LEU A 156 3.00 2.83 -10.79
N ARG A 157 2.86 4.04 -10.23
CA ARG A 157 3.77 5.16 -10.50
C ARG A 157 5.06 5.06 -9.68
N SER A 158 5.03 4.32 -8.57
CA SER A 158 6.19 4.03 -7.72
C SER A 158 6.84 2.70 -8.15
N ASN A 159 7.90 2.27 -7.45
CA ASN A 159 8.43 0.93 -7.67
C ASN A 159 7.42 -0.12 -7.18
N PHE A 160 6.78 -0.83 -8.11
CA PHE A 160 5.81 -1.89 -7.82
C PHE A 160 6.42 -3.30 -7.89
N SER A 161 7.75 -3.41 -7.97
CA SER A 161 8.43 -4.71 -7.86
C SER A 161 8.16 -5.31 -6.49
N SER A 162 7.78 -6.59 -6.50
CA SER A 162 7.12 -7.25 -5.38
C SER A 162 7.70 -8.63 -5.10
N LEU A 163 7.74 -8.99 -3.82
CA LEU A 163 7.99 -10.36 -3.35
C LEU A 163 6.74 -10.84 -2.62
N VAL A 164 6.15 -11.95 -3.07
CA VAL A 164 5.03 -12.59 -2.38
C VAL A 164 5.47 -13.96 -1.90
N SER A 165 5.42 -14.13 -0.58
CA SER A 165 5.80 -15.36 0.10
C SER A 165 4.74 -15.83 1.09
N GLY A 166 4.85 -17.09 1.51
CA GLY A 166 4.00 -17.72 2.51
C GLY A 166 4.02 -19.23 2.38
N ALA A 167 3.70 -19.92 3.46
CA ALA A 167 3.56 -21.38 3.46
C ALA A 167 2.43 -21.85 2.51
N SER A 168 2.42 -23.14 2.18
CA SER A 168 1.28 -23.74 1.46
C SER A 168 -0.01 -23.54 2.25
N GLY A 169 -1.11 -23.26 1.55
CA GLY A 169 -2.42 -23.00 2.18
C GLY A 169 -2.60 -21.61 2.79
N ALA A 170 -1.55 -20.78 2.92
CA ALA A 170 -1.64 -19.46 3.56
C ALA A 170 -2.47 -18.41 2.79
N GLY A 171 -2.89 -18.71 1.56
CA GLY A 171 -3.66 -17.79 0.70
C GLY A 171 -2.85 -17.10 -0.40
N LYS A 172 -1.57 -17.48 -0.57
CA LYS A 172 -0.65 -16.90 -1.56
C LYS A 172 -1.22 -16.85 -2.98
N SER A 173 -1.72 -17.97 -3.50
CA SER A 173 -2.27 -18.02 -4.87
C SER A 173 -3.45 -17.07 -5.04
N PHE A 174 -4.37 -17.00 -4.06
CA PHE A 174 -5.53 -16.11 -4.12
C PHE A 174 -5.13 -14.64 -4.09
N TYR A 175 -4.15 -14.28 -3.25
CA TYR A 175 -3.58 -12.93 -3.25
C TYR A 175 -2.91 -12.59 -4.60
N THR A 176 -2.14 -13.53 -5.16
CA THR A 176 -1.54 -13.36 -6.49
C THR A 176 -2.60 -13.19 -7.57
N TYR A 177 -3.69 -13.96 -7.56
CA TYR A 177 -4.78 -13.81 -8.53
C TYR A 177 -5.46 -12.44 -8.42
N PHE A 178 -5.73 -11.98 -7.21
CA PHE A 178 -6.24 -10.63 -6.95
C PHE A 178 -5.29 -9.57 -7.54
N LEU A 179 -4.01 -9.64 -7.15
CA LEU A 179 -3.00 -8.65 -7.55
C LEU A 179 -2.84 -8.59 -9.07
N LEU A 180 -2.69 -9.75 -9.71
CA LEU A 180 -2.50 -9.82 -11.16
C LEU A 180 -3.74 -9.36 -11.92
N THR A 181 -4.94 -9.72 -11.46
CA THR A 181 -6.18 -9.29 -12.11
C THR A 181 -6.37 -7.77 -11.98
N ARG A 182 -6.12 -7.19 -10.79
CA ARG A 182 -6.10 -5.73 -10.60
C ARG A 182 -5.04 -5.04 -11.46
N PHE A 183 -3.87 -5.65 -11.61
CA PHE A 183 -2.78 -5.12 -12.40
C PHE A 183 -3.13 -5.05 -13.89
N ILE A 184 -3.61 -6.14 -14.50
CA ILE A 184 -3.96 -6.15 -15.93
C ILE A 184 -5.18 -5.26 -16.25
N SER A 185 -6.03 -4.99 -15.26
CA SER A 185 -7.12 -4.02 -15.38
C SER A 185 -6.61 -2.58 -15.51
N GLN A 186 -5.36 -2.32 -15.14
CA GLN A 186 -4.81 -0.96 -15.18
C GLN A 186 -4.62 -0.49 -16.62
N THR A 187 -4.98 0.77 -16.89
CA THR A 187 -4.91 1.36 -18.22
C THR A 187 -4.16 2.69 -18.23
N VAL A 188 -3.47 2.95 -19.35
CA VAL A 188 -2.91 4.27 -19.71
C VAL A 188 -3.34 4.55 -21.14
N ASN A 189 -4.01 5.68 -21.38
CA ASN A 189 -4.52 6.05 -22.71
C ASN A 189 -5.37 4.95 -23.37
N GLY A 190 -6.19 4.24 -22.58
CA GLY A 190 -7.03 3.14 -23.06
C GLY A 190 -6.29 1.82 -23.32
N LYS A 191 -4.96 1.79 -23.22
CA LYS A 191 -4.16 0.56 -23.36
C LYS A 191 -3.94 -0.11 -22.00
N HIS A 192 -4.09 -1.42 -21.95
CA HIS A 192 -3.93 -2.24 -20.74
C HIS A 192 -2.46 -2.46 -20.37
N ALA A 193 -2.19 -2.59 -19.06
CA ALA A 193 -0.90 -3.02 -18.54
C ALA A 193 -0.50 -4.38 -19.12
N LYS A 194 0.79 -4.57 -19.44
CA LYS A 194 1.36 -5.79 -20.06
C LYS A 194 1.80 -6.82 -19.01
N LEU A 195 1.48 -8.09 -19.21
CA LEU A 195 1.81 -9.17 -18.28
C LEU A 195 2.63 -10.29 -18.94
N PHE A 196 3.72 -10.69 -18.29
CA PHE A 196 4.60 -11.79 -18.70
C PHE A 196 4.73 -12.81 -17.55
N ILE A 197 4.60 -14.11 -17.81
CA ILE A 197 4.46 -15.13 -16.76
C ILE A 197 5.37 -16.33 -17.01
N VAL A 198 6.22 -16.64 -16.04
CA VAL A 198 6.91 -17.93 -15.94
C VAL A 198 6.30 -18.71 -14.79
N ASP A 199 5.69 -19.86 -15.08
CA ASP A 199 5.08 -20.77 -14.09
C ASP A 199 5.60 -22.19 -14.32
N PRO A 200 6.71 -22.59 -13.65
CA PRO A 200 7.35 -23.88 -13.86
C PRO A 200 6.49 -25.06 -13.39
N LYS A 201 5.46 -24.81 -12.58
CA LYS A 201 4.58 -25.83 -12.03
C LYS A 201 3.33 -26.07 -12.86
N GLN A 202 3.10 -25.28 -13.90
CA GLN A 202 1.87 -25.31 -14.68
C GLN A 202 0.64 -25.16 -13.78
N SER A 203 0.72 -24.26 -12.80
CA SER A 203 -0.34 -24.02 -11.83
C SER A 203 -1.60 -23.44 -12.50
N ASP A 204 -2.63 -23.15 -11.70
CA ASP A 204 -3.84 -22.52 -12.25
C ASP A 204 -3.56 -21.12 -12.83
N LEU A 205 -2.44 -20.47 -12.49
CA LEU A 205 -2.01 -19.23 -13.17
C LEU A 205 -1.68 -19.46 -14.64
N TYR A 206 -0.89 -20.49 -14.96
CA TYR A 206 -0.65 -20.90 -16.35
C TYR A 206 -1.95 -21.26 -17.08
N LYS A 207 -2.85 -22.03 -16.42
CA LYS A 207 -4.14 -22.39 -17.01
C LYS A 207 -5.01 -21.16 -17.27
N LEU A 208 -5.00 -20.18 -16.36
CA LEU A 208 -5.74 -18.94 -16.49
C LEU A 208 -5.25 -18.13 -17.71
N ALA A 209 -3.93 -17.95 -17.86
CA ALA A 209 -3.35 -17.28 -19.03
C ALA A 209 -3.72 -17.99 -20.35
N LYS A 210 -3.61 -19.32 -20.37
CA LYS A 210 -3.98 -20.13 -21.55
C LYS A 210 -5.48 -20.06 -21.88
N THR A 211 -6.34 -20.17 -20.86
CA THR A 211 -7.81 -20.22 -21.04
C THR A 211 -8.38 -18.85 -21.42
N SER A 212 -7.78 -17.77 -20.92
CA SER A 212 -8.12 -16.41 -21.31
C SER A 212 -7.62 -16.01 -22.70
N LYS A 213 -6.77 -16.84 -23.32
CA LYS A 213 -6.11 -16.59 -24.62
C LYS A 213 -5.14 -15.40 -24.58
N MET A 214 -4.41 -15.24 -23.46
CA MET A 214 -3.25 -14.33 -23.44
C MET A 214 -2.27 -14.71 -24.56
N PRO A 215 -1.48 -13.76 -25.10
CA PRO A 215 -0.49 -14.04 -26.13
C PRO A 215 0.45 -15.17 -25.69
N ALA A 216 0.63 -16.19 -26.54
CA ALA A 216 1.34 -17.42 -26.19
C ALA A 216 2.82 -17.17 -25.86
N GLU A 217 3.38 -16.10 -26.42
CA GLU A 217 4.73 -15.61 -26.15
C GLU A 217 4.88 -15.01 -24.74
N ASN A 218 3.79 -14.56 -24.12
CA ASN A 218 3.83 -13.90 -22.81
C ASN A 218 3.83 -14.87 -21.63
N TYR A 219 3.60 -16.17 -21.83
CA TYR A 219 3.62 -17.13 -20.74
C TYR A 219 4.30 -18.46 -21.09
N GLY A 220 4.77 -19.19 -20.08
CA GLY A 220 5.43 -20.47 -20.29
C GLY A 220 5.88 -21.15 -19.01
N THR A 221 6.41 -22.37 -19.14
CA THR A 221 6.58 -23.29 -18.00
C THR A 221 7.94 -23.98 -17.96
N SER A 222 8.70 -23.96 -19.04
CA SER A 222 10.02 -24.59 -19.09
C SER A 222 11.13 -23.59 -18.78
N ASN A 223 12.35 -24.08 -18.47
CA ASN A 223 13.52 -23.19 -18.41
C ASN A 223 13.70 -22.43 -19.73
N ALA A 224 13.49 -23.09 -20.88
CA ALA A 224 13.59 -22.45 -22.19
C ALA A 224 12.57 -21.33 -22.37
N ASP A 225 11.33 -21.53 -21.92
CA ASP A 225 10.32 -20.47 -21.87
C ASP A 225 10.73 -19.33 -20.95
N ALA A 226 11.27 -19.64 -19.77
CA ALA A 226 11.73 -18.63 -18.83
C ALA A 226 12.78 -17.71 -19.46
N PHE A 227 13.79 -18.28 -20.12
CA PHE A 227 14.79 -17.51 -20.87
C PHE A 227 14.17 -16.69 -22.00
N ARG A 228 13.26 -17.28 -22.79
CA ARG A 228 12.57 -16.59 -23.89
C ARG A 228 11.77 -15.39 -23.39
N ILE A 229 10.99 -15.58 -22.33
CA ILE A 229 10.10 -14.55 -21.75
C ILE A 229 10.93 -13.44 -21.10
N VAL A 230 11.96 -13.78 -20.33
CA VAL A 230 12.85 -12.79 -19.71
C VAL A 230 13.60 -11.96 -20.77
N ARG A 231 14.05 -12.59 -21.86
CA ARG A 231 14.67 -11.88 -22.98
C ARG A 231 13.68 -10.97 -23.72
N ALA A 232 12.43 -11.40 -23.92
CA ALA A 232 11.38 -10.55 -24.48
C ALA A 232 11.09 -9.34 -23.57
N PHE A 233 11.04 -9.54 -22.25
CA PHE A 233 10.87 -8.44 -21.29
C PHE A 233 12.05 -7.46 -21.29
N LEU A 234 13.29 -7.96 -21.48
CA LEU A 234 14.48 -7.12 -21.67
C LEU A 234 14.43 -6.33 -22.99
N ALA A 235 13.90 -6.92 -24.06
CA ALA A 235 13.72 -6.21 -25.32
C ALA A 235 12.74 -5.03 -25.16
N GLU A 236 11.57 -5.27 -24.55
CA GLU A 236 10.61 -4.21 -24.19
C GLU A 236 11.27 -3.14 -23.29
N MET A 237 12.10 -3.55 -22.32
CA MET A 237 12.85 -2.61 -21.48
C MET A 237 13.78 -1.71 -22.31
N ASN A 238 14.50 -2.27 -23.29
CA ASN A 238 15.41 -1.51 -24.14
C ASN A 238 14.66 -0.53 -25.05
N GLU A 239 13.52 -0.94 -25.61
CA GLU A 239 12.65 -0.05 -26.40
C GLU A 239 12.09 1.10 -25.57
N ARG A 240 11.68 0.81 -24.32
CA ARG A 240 11.23 1.83 -23.37
C ARG A 240 12.35 2.78 -22.98
N MET A 241 13.58 2.29 -22.78
CA MET A 241 14.74 3.16 -22.52
C MET A 241 14.98 4.11 -23.68
N ALA A 242 14.99 3.61 -24.93
CA ALA A 242 15.17 4.45 -26.12
C ALA A 242 14.07 5.52 -26.25
N THR A 243 12.81 5.14 -25.97
CA THR A 243 11.68 6.08 -25.97
C THR A 243 11.81 7.13 -24.86
N TYR A 244 12.23 6.71 -23.66
CA TYR A 244 12.42 7.59 -22.52
C TYR A 244 13.58 8.58 -22.76
N GLU A 245 14.69 8.14 -23.38
CA GLU A 245 15.83 8.99 -23.74
C GLU A 245 15.47 10.10 -24.74
N GLN A 246 14.49 9.86 -25.61
CA GLN A 246 13.99 10.86 -26.56
C GLN A 246 13.02 11.86 -25.91
N SER A 247 12.52 11.57 -24.71
CA SER A 247 11.62 12.46 -23.98
C SER A 247 12.37 13.64 -23.38
N THR A 248 11.79 14.83 -23.48
CA THR A 248 12.29 16.04 -22.79
C THR A 248 11.74 16.19 -21.37
N ALA A 249 10.95 15.22 -20.88
CA ALA A 249 10.30 15.29 -19.59
C ALA A 249 11.28 14.95 -18.46
N PHE A 250 11.31 15.81 -17.42
CA PHE A 250 12.12 15.61 -16.22
C PHE A 250 11.24 15.15 -15.06
N ASN A 251 11.82 14.37 -14.13
CA ASN A 251 11.13 13.83 -12.96
C ASN A 251 9.86 13.03 -13.29
N THR A 252 9.86 12.34 -14.43
CA THR A 252 8.77 11.49 -14.90
C THR A 252 9.11 10.01 -14.79
N VAL A 253 8.08 9.17 -14.85
CA VAL A 253 8.18 7.73 -15.08
C VAL A 253 7.53 7.36 -16.41
N GLY A 254 7.73 6.15 -16.92
CA GLY A 254 7.21 5.70 -18.21
C GLY A 254 5.71 6.00 -18.43
N VAL A 255 4.87 5.84 -17.41
CA VAL A 255 3.43 6.14 -17.49
C VAL A 255 3.13 7.61 -17.79
N ASP A 256 4.01 8.55 -17.43
CA ASP A 256 3.83 9.99 -17.74
C ASP A 256 4.05 10.30 -19.22
N ILE A 257 4.78 9.44 -19.93
CA ILE A 257 5.01 9.52 -21.37
C ILE A 257 4.20 8.48 -22.15
N GLY A 258 3.15 7.93 -21.54
CA GLY A 258 2.18 7.05 -22.19
C GLY A 258 2.52 5.56 -22.16
N MET A 259 3.58 5.13 -21.48
CA MET A 259 3.89 3.70 -21.35
C MET A 259 2.94 3.04 -20.36
N VAL A 260 2.24 1.99 -20.80
CA VAL A 260 1.47 1.13 -19.89
C VAL A 260 2.41 0.39 -18.92
N PRO A 261 1.99 0.13 -17.66
CA PRO A 261 2.77 -0.69 -16.75
C PRO A 261 3.07 -2.07 -17.35
N ALA A 262 4.27 -2.62 -17.13
CA ALA A 262 4.61 -3.99 -17.52
C ALA A 262 5.13 -4.80 -16.33
N LEU A 263 4.66 -6.03 -16.16
CA LEU A 263 5.03 -6.89 -15.03
C LEU A 263 5.54 -8.25 -15.52
N LEU A 264 6.75 -8.59 -15.08
CA LEU A 264 7.29 -9.95 -15.19
C LEU A 264 6.95 -10.73 -13.91
N VAL A 265 6.24 -11.83 -14.06
CA VAL A 265 5.87 -12.73 -12.96
C VAL A 265 6.73 -13.98 -13.02
N LEU A 266 7.47 -14.23 -11.95
CA LEU A 266 8.22 -15.47 -11.73
C LEU A 266 7.51 -16.26 -10.63
N GLU A 267 6.61 -17.15 -11.03
CA GLU A 267 5.93 -18.08 -10.12
C GLU A 267 6.89 -19.19 -9.70
N GLU A 268 6.84 -19.54 -8.41
CA GLU A 268 7.73 -20.52 -7.77
C GLU A 268 9.21 -20.36 -8.17
N TYR A 269 9.73 -19.13 -8.03
CA TYR A 269 11.10 -18.76 -8.42
C TYR A 269 12.18 -19.73 -7.90
N SER A 270 12.06 -20.18 -6.65
CA SER A 270 13.02 -21.11 -6.05
C SER A 270 13.07 -22.45 -6.79
N SER A 271 11.92 -22.95 -7.28
CA SER A 271 11.86 -24.17 -8.08
C SER A 271 12.42 -23.96 -9.48
N LEU A 272 12.14 -22.81 -10.09
CA LEU A 272 12.66 -22.44 -11.42
C LEU A 272 14.19 -22.38 -11.42
N VAL A 273 14.78 -21.72 -10.44
CA VAL A 273 16.24 -21.58 -10.35
C VAL A 273 16.91 -22.90 -9.96
N ALA A 274 16.25 -23.72 -9.13
CA ALA A 274 16.76 -25.03 -8.76
C ALA A 274 16.78 -26.04 -9.93
N SER A 275 15.95 -25.85 -10.96
CA SER A 275 15.95 -26.69 -12.17
C SER A 275 16.98 -26.28 -13.22
N MET A 276 17.75 -25.20 -12.99
CA MET A 276 18.77 -24.71 -13.91
C MET A 276 20.16 -25.27 -13.56
N ASP A 277 20.99 -25.50 -14.57
CA ASP A 277 22.42 -25.74 -14.32
C ASP A 277 23.12 -24.45 -13.83
N SER A 278 24.37 -24.55 -13.37
CA SER A 278 25.08 -23.42 -12.76
C SER A 278 25.30 -22.24 -13.72
N LYS A 279 25.47 -22.50 -15.02
CA LYS A 279 25.64 -21.47 -16.04
C LYS A 279 24.31 -20.79 -16.33
N GLN A 280 23.26 -21.58 -16.53
CA GLN A 280 21.89 -21.11 -16.75
C GLN A 280 21.40 -20.29 -15.56
N LYS A 281 21.58 -20.77 -14.32
CA LYS A 281 21.20 -20.05 -13.11
C LYS A 281 21.86 -18.67 -13.07
N LYS A 282 23.17 -18.61 -13.29
CA LYS A 282 23.92 -17.34 -13.29
C LYS A 282 23.40 -16.38 -14.36
N GLU A 283 23.26 -16.85 -15.60
CA GLU A 283 22.74 -16.04 -16.71
C GLU A 283 21.33 -15.51 -16.42
N PHE A 284 20.45 -16.38 -15.90
CA PHE A 284 19.09 -16.02 -15.56
C PHE A 284 19.02 -14.99 -14.43
N GLU A 285 19.76 -15.21 -13.34
CA GLU A 285 19.84 -14.27 -12.21
C GLU A 285 20.43 -12.91 -12.63
N ASP A 286 21.44 -12.90 -13.51
CA ASP A 286 22.03 -11.67 -14.05
C ASP A 286 20.99 -10.87 -14.85
N MET A 287 20.19 -11.52 -15.72
CA MET A 287 19.10 -10.88 -16.45
C MET A 287 18.02 -10.33 -15.52
N VAL A 288 17.57 -11.12 -14.54
CA VAL A 288 16.55 -10.70 -13.57
C VAL A 288 17.06 -9.53 -12.72
N ALA A 289 18.35 -9.52 -12.35
CA ALA A 289 18.94 -8.42 -11.61
C ALA A 289 18.99 -7.13 -12.44
N VAL A 290 19.29 -7.20 -13.74
CA VAL A 290 19.23 -6.03 -14.65
C VAL A 290 17.80 -5.49 -14.71
N ILE A 291 16.81 -6.36 -14.87
CA ILE A 291 15.40 -5.97 -14.89
C ILE A 291 15.02 -5.26 -13.59
N ALA A 292 15.31 -5.88 -12.45
CA ALA A 292 14.92 -5.36 -11.14
C ALA A 292 15.51 -3.96 -10.89
N GLN A 293 16.75 -3.72 -11.31
CA GLN A 293 17.44 -2.43 -11.13
C GLN A 293 16.91 -1.31 -12.05
N LYS A 294 16.56 -1.61 -13.30
CA LYS A 294 16.20 -0.59 -14.31
C LYS A 294 14.70 -0.39 -14.49
N SER A 295 13.87 -1.29 -13.99
CA SER A 295 12.43 -1.33 -14.26
C SER A 295 11.65 -0.10 -13.78
N ARG A 296 12.01 0.49 -12.63
CA ARG A 296 11.23 1.54 -11.95
C ARG A 296 10.91 2.75 -12.84
N SER A 297 11.93 3.34 -13.49
CA SER A 297 11.73 4.57 -14.30
C SER A 297 10.94 4.32 -15.57
N LEU A 298 10.89 3.07 -16.04
CA LEU A 298 10.25 2.65 -17.29
C LEU A 298 8.81 2.15 -17.06
N SER A 299 8.28 2.33 -15.85
CA SER A 299 7.00 1.77 -15.40
C SER A 299 6.92 0.27 -15.64
N MET A 300 8.02 -0.43 -15.38
CA MET A 300 8.09 -1.88 -15.37
C MET A 300 8.28 -2.37 -13.93
N GLY A 301 8.02 -3.64 -13.68
CA GLY A 301 8.32 -4.26 -12.40
C GLY A 301 8.43 -5.77 -12.52
N ILE A 302 8.87 -6.38 -11.43
CA ILE A 302 8.93 -7.84 -11.28
C ILE A 302 8.12 -8.29 -10.07
N LEU A 303 7.31 -9.33 -10.23
CA LEU A 303 6.65 -10.04 -9.16
C LEU A 303 7.31 -11.41 -9.00
N ILE A 304 8.00 -11.60 -7.88
CA ILE A 304 8.55 -12.90 -7.51
C ILE A 304 7.60 -13.56 -6.52
N VAL A 305 7.11 -14.74 -6.87
CA VAL A 305 6.30 -15.57 -5.97
C VAL A 305 7.13 -16.78 -5.56
N MET A 306 7.26 -17.00 -4.26
CA MET A 306 7.92 -18.19 -3.73
C MET A 306 7.25 -18.65 -2.45
N GLN A 307 7.61 -19.84 -1.98
CA GLN A 307 7.27 -20.25 -0.63
C GLN A 307 8.18 -19.56 0.39
N GLN A 308 8.45 -20.18 1.53
CA GLN A 308 9.31 -19.62 2.57
C GLN A 308 10.72 -19.33 2.01
N PRO A 309 11.14 -18.05 1.90
CA PRO A 309 12.44 -17.70 1.37
C PRO A 309 13.53 -18.14 2.35
N ARG A 310 14.65 -18.57 1.77
CA ARG A 310 15.90 -18.86 2.49
C ARG A 310 17.01 -17.93 2.00
N ALA A 311 18.13 -17.90 2.71
CA ALA A 311 19.25 -17.01 2.41
C ALA A 311 19.82 -17.19 0.98
N ASP A 312 19.73 -18.39 0.42
CA ASP A 312 20.20 -18.76 -0.91
C ASP A 312 19.11 -18.71 -2.00
N SER A 313 17.87 -18.36 -1.62
CA SER A 313 16.71 -18.41 -2.51
C SER A 313 16.61 -17.23 -3.46
N LEU A 314 17.25 -16.09 -3.15
CA LEU A 314 17.21 -14.88 -3.97
C LEU A 314 18.47 -14.04 -3.70
N SER A 315 19.15 -13.60 -4.76
CA SER A 315 20.34 -12.76 -4.62
C SER A 315 20.01 -11.41 -3.96
N SER A 316 20.96 -10.85 -3.22
CA SER A 316 20.80 -9.52 -2.60
C SER A 316 20.46 -8.46 -3.64
N ASN A 317 21.10 -8.50 -4.81
CA ASN A 317 20.91 -7.53 -5.88
C ASN A 317 19.46 -7.48 -6.40
N ILE A 318 18.78 -8.64 -6.47
CA ILE A 318 17.36 -8.67 -6.84
C ILE A 318 16.51 -8.26 -5.65
N ARG A 319 16.76 -8.87 -4.48
CA ARG A 319 15.98 -8.65 -3.25
C ARG A 319 15.90 -7.18 -2.89
N GLU A 320 16.99 -6.45 -3.04
CA GLU A 320 17.05 -5.04 -2.63
C GLU A 320 16.14 -4.12 -3.46
N GLN A 321 15.73 -4.57 -4.64
CA GLN A 321 14.86 -3.84 -5.56
C GLN A 321 13.37 -4.16 -5.36
N LEU A 322 13.04 -5.22 -4.64
CA LEU A 322 11.65 -5.62 -4.34
C LEU A 322 11.10 -4.75 -3.22
N GLN A 323 10.41 -3.67 -3.57
CA GLN A 323 9.92 -2.67 -2.60
C GLN A 323 8.58 -3.05 -1.96
N ASN A 324 7.83 -3.98 -2.52
CA ASN A 324 6.57 -4.44 -1.95
C ASN A 324 6.72 -5.89 -1.50
N VAL A 325 7.01 -6.10 -0.23
CA VAL A 325 7.29 -7.41 0.33
C VAL A 325 6.08 -7.88 1.12
N VAL A 326 5.54 -9.04 0.76
CA VAL A 326 4.39 -9.68 1.41
C VAL A 326 4.77 -11.07 1.90
N PHE A 327 4.43 -11.36 3.15
CA PHE A 327 4.49 -12.71 3.71
C PHE A 327 3.14 -13.10 4.30
N LEU A 328 2.50 -14.11 3.74
CA LEU A 328 1.24 -14.67 4.23
C LEU A 328 1.49 -15.78 5.26
N GLY A 329 0.83 -15.66 6.42
CA GLY A 329 1.07 -16.47 7.59
C GLY A 329 2.24 -15.98 8.44
N ASN A 330 2.83 -16.89 9.22
CA ASN A 330 3.92 -16.58 10.15
C ASN A 330 5.27 -16.94 9.53
N PRO A 331 6.18 -15.97 9.32
CA PRO A 331 7.52 -16.27 8.82
C PRO A 331 8.35 -16.99 9.88
N SER A 332 9.23 -17.90 9.45
CA SER A 332 10.30 -18.39 10.34
C SER A 332 11.30 -17.26 10.61
N LYS A 333 12.18 -17.41 11.61
CA LYS A 333 13.23 -16.42 11.88
C LYS A 333 14.13 -16.18 10.66
N GLU A 334 14.44 -17.25 9.94
CA GLU A 334 15.25 -17.20 8.72
C GLU A 334 14.53 -16.47 7.59
N SER A 335 13.24 -16.78 7.36
CA SER A 335 12.44 -16.08 6.36
C SER A 335 12.24 -14.61 6.73
N ALA A 336 11.96 -14.30 8.00
CA ALA A 336 11.84 -12.92 8.48
C ALA A 336 13.14 -12.13 8.22
N GLY A 337 14.29 -12.69 8.61
CA GLY A 337 15.60 -12.07 8.34
C GLY A 337 15.88 -11.86 6.86
N MET A 338 15.50 -12.82 6.00
CA MET A 338 15.62 -12.67 4.54
C MET A 338 14.75 -11.51 4.02
N LEU A 339 13.54 -11.37 4.53
CA LEU A 339 12.56 -10.35 4.11
C LEU A 339 12.84 -8.96 4.70
N GLY A 340 13.83 -8.84 5.59
CA GLY A 340 14.09 -7.60 6.34
C GLY A 340 13.05 -7.33 7.44
N PHE A 341 12.34 -8.37 7.88
CA PHE A 341 11.35 -8.27 8.95
C PHE A 341 12.00 -8.53 10.33
N PRO A 342 11.45 -7.95 11.41
CA PRO A 342 11.82 -8.33 12.77
C PRO A 342 11.61 -9.83 13.02
N SER A 343 12.47 -10.43 13.84
CA SER A 343 12.39 -11.87 14.15
C SER A 343 11.27 -12.24 15.11
N ASP A 344 10.70 -11.25 15.77
CA ASP A 344 9.74 -11.31 16.87
C ASP A 344 8.38 -10.70 16.50
N LEU A 345 8.02 -10.81 15.21
CA LEU A 345 6.68 -10.43 14.76
C LEU A 345 5.59 -11.19 15.55
N PRO A 346 4.49 -10.52 15.93
CA PRO A 346 3.34 -11.18 16.53
C PRO A 346 2.83 -12.34 15.67
N ALA A 347 2.21 -13.34 16.29
CA ALA A 347 1.61 -14.42 15.52
C ALA A 347 0.30 -13.95 14.85
N VAL A 348 0.13 -14.28 13.57
CA VAL A 348 -1.13 -14.12 12.83
C VAL A 348 -1.84 -15.46 12.67
N SER A 349 -3.17 -15.40 12.57
CA SER A 349 -4.02 -16.55 12.31
C SER A 349 -5.05 -16.22 11.23
N GLY A 350 -5.50 -17.24 10.49
CA GLY A 350 -6.43 -17.09 9.37
C GLY A 350 -5.76 -17.14 8.00
N LYS A 351 -6.52 -17.62 7.00
CA LYS A 351 -6.06 -17.70 5.61
C LYS A 351 -6.11 -16.32 4.95
N GLY A 352 -5.03 -15.95 4.28
CA GLY A 352 -4.88 -14.63 3.67
C GLY A 352 -4.43 -13.54 4.66
N VAL A 353 -4.12 -13.88 5.92
CA VAL A 353 -3.60 -12.93 6.90
C VAL A 353 -2.07 -13.01 6.91
N GLY A 354 -1.40 -11.86 6.99
CA GLY A 354 0.06 -11.81 6.92
C GLY A 354 0.64 -10.44 7.24
N TYR A 355 1.87 -10.26 6.78
CA TYR A 355 2.63 -9.02 6.92
C TYR A 355 3.01 -8.46 5.56
N TYR A 356 2.99 -7.15 5.44
CA TYR A 356 3.53 -6.44 4.29
C TYR A 356 4.52 -5.36 4.73
N SER A 357 5.47 -5.03 3.86
CA SER A 357 6.37 -3.89 4.01
C SER A 357 6.49 -3.20 2.66
N GLN A 358 6.36 -1.87 2.65
CA GLN A 358 6.54 -1.04 1.46
C GLN A 358 7.76 -0.15 1.65
N GLU A 359 8.65 -0.13 0.65
CA GLU A 359 9.87 0.67 0.67
C GLU A 359 10.73 0.41 1.93
N ARG A 360 10.69 -0.84 2.43
CA ARG A 360 11.37 -1.29 3.66
C ARG A 360 10.92 -0.56 4.93
N SER A 361 9.69 -0.07 4.94
CA SER A 361 9.03 0.36 6.17
C SER A 361 8.93 -0.79 7.17
N GLU A 362 8.65 -0.46 8.42
CA GLU A 362 8.29 -1.46 9.43
C GLU A 362 7.14 -2.34 8.90
N PRO A 363 7.22 -3.68 9.05
CA PRO A 363 6.19 -4.57 8.55
C PRO A 363 4.87 -4.38 9.28
N LYS A 364 3.79 -4.20 8.52
CA LYS A 364 2.43 -4.05 9.05
C LYS A 364 1.61 -5.31 8.79
N LYS A 365 0.73 -5.65 9.74
CA LYS A 365 -0.25 -6.73 9.54
C LYS A 365 -1.27 -6.31 8.48
N PHE A 366 -1.66 -7.23 7.61
CA PHE A 366 -2.78 -7.03 6.69
C PHE A 366 -3.59 -8.31 6.47
N GLU A 367 -4.77 -8.13 5.89
CA GLU A 367 -5.60 -9.23 5.37
C GLU A 367 -5.75 -9.08 3.86
N ALA A 368 -5.26 -10.07 3.11
CA ALA A 368 -5.44 -10.14 1.67
C ALA A 368 -6.94 -10.20 1.32
N PRO A 369 -7.39 -9.53 0.25
CA PRO A 369 -8.78 -9.60 -0.20
C PRO A 369 -9.29 -11.04 -0.33
N ILE A 370 -10.58 -11.25 -0.04
CA ILE A 370 -11.24 -12.56 -0.14
C ILE A 370 -12.32 -12.52 -1.20
N PHE A 371 -12.42 -13.59 -1.98
CA PHE A 371 -13.45 -13.75 -3.00
C PHE A 371 -14.71 -14.32 -2.36
N GLU A 372 -15.87 -13.73 -2.64
CA GLU A 372 -17.17 -14.17 -2.09
C GLU A 372 -17.63 -15.51 -2.70
N GLY A 373 -17.19 -15.80 -3.93
CA GLY A 373 -17.53 -17.01 -4.69
C GLY A 373 -16.32 -17.71 -5.29
N ASP A 374 -16.54 -18.39 -6.42
CA ASP A 374 -15.44 -19.00 -7.17
C ASP A 374 -14.52 -17.90 -7.73
N VAL A 375 -13.23 -18.03 -7.42
CA VAL A 375 -12.22 -17.04 -7.81
C VAL A 375 -12.10 -16.93 -9.33
N PHE A 376 -12.23 -18.04 -10.06
CA PHE A 376 -12.09 -18.07 -11.51
C PHE A 376 -13.34 -17.55 -12.22
N GLU A 377 -14.54 -17.76 -11.66
CA GLU A 377 -15.76 -17.09 -12.15
C GLU A 377 -15.63 -15.56 -12.06
N THR A 378 -14.93 -15.06 -11.03
CA THR A 378 -14.74 -13.62 -10.81
C THR A 378 -13.65 -13.03 -11.71
N ILE A 379 -12.50 -13.69 -11.85
CA ILE A 379 -11.34 -13.12 -12.53
C ILE A 379 -11.26 -13.45 -14.03
N LEU A 380 -11.74 -14.62 -14.47
CA LEU A 380 -11.60 -15.06 -15.85
C LEU A 380 -12.20 -14.07 -16.89
N PRO A 381 -13.38 -13.44 -16.63
CA PRO A 381 -13.92 -12.44 -17.56
C PRO A 381 -12.99 -11.24 -17.78
N VAL A 382 -12.31 -10.79 -16.72
CA VAL A 382 -11.32 -9.69 -16.82
C VAL A 382 -10.13 -10.11 -17.66
N TRP A 383 -9.59 -11.31 -17.42
CA TRP A 383 -8.46 -11.83 -18.20
C TRP A 383 -8.81 -12.01 -19.67
N GLN A 384 -10.01 -12.53 -19.99
CA GLN A 384 -10.48 -12.67 -21.37
C GLN A 384 -10.65 -11.32 -22.06
N TYR A 385 -11.18 -10.33 -21.34
CA TYR A 385 -11.32 -8.96 -21.84
C TYR A 385 -9.95 -8.38 -22.21
N VAL A 386 -8.99 -8.41 -21.27
CA VAL A 386 -7.64 -7.86 -21.51
C VAL A 386 -6.90 -8.60 -22.62
N ALA A 387 -6.99 -9.93 -22.66
CA ALA A 387 -6.37 -10.72 -23.73
C ALA A 387 -6.90 -10.35 -25.12
N ASN A 388 -8.20 -10.06 -25.23
CA ASN A 388 -8.79 -9.55 -26.47
C ASN A 388 -8.22 -8.17 -26.85
N GLU A 389 -8.09 -7.26 -25.89
CA GLU A 389 -7.52 -5.92 -26.11
C GLU A 389 -6.05 -5.98 -26.59
N TYR A 390 -5.24 -6.90 -26.06
CA TYR A 390 -3.88 -7.13 -26.57
C TYR A 390 -3.89 -7.55 -28.04
N GLY A 391 -4.80 -8.46 -28.42
CA GLY A 391 -4.91 -8.92 -29.80
C GLY A 391 -5.31 -7.81 -30.78
N LEU A 392 -6.20 -6.91 -30.36
CA LEU A 392 -6.59 -5.73 -31.15
C LEU A 392 -5.43 -4.75 -31.33
N GLN A 393 -4.67 -4.49 -30.26
CA GLN A 393 -3.49 -3.61 -30.31
C GLN A 393 -2.38 -4.14 -31.22
N ALA A 394 -2.14 -5.45 -31.21
CA ALA A 394 -1.15 -6.07 -32.09
C ALA A 394 -1.49 -5.88 -33.58
N ILE A 395 -2.78 -5.90 -33.94
CA ILE A 395 -3.25 -5.65 -35.31
C ILE A 395 -3.07 -4.18 -35.70
N GLU A 396 -3.25 -3.24 -34.76
CA GLU A 396 -3.03 -1.81 -34.99
C GLU A 396 -1.55 -1.43 -35.09
N GLU A 397 -0.66 -2.19 -34.46
CA GLU A 397 0.79 -1.96 -34.42
C GLU A 397 1.57 -2.69 -35.54
N GLU A 398 0.92 -3.57 -36.34
CA GLU A 398 1.55 -4.13 -37.54
C GLU A 398 1.87 -3.02 -38.56
N PRO A 399 3.15 -2.83 -38.96
CA PRO A 399 3.51 -1.82 -39.93
C PRO A 399 2.97 -2.20 -41.31
N ALA A 400 2.51 -1.20 -42.06
CA ALA A 400 2.05 -1.38 -43.44
C ALA A 400 3.15 -1.82 -44.44
N GLU A 401 4.42 -1.93 -44.04
CA GLU A 401 5.54 -2.40 -44.89
C GLU A 401 6.63 -3.09 -44.05
N GLU A 402 7.25 -4.16 -44.61
CA GLU A 402 8.30 -4.97 -43.99
C GLU A 402 9.59 -4.15 -43.72
N PRO A 403 10.21 -4.24 -42.53
CA PRO A 403 11.51 -3.64 -42.29
C PRO A 403 12.64 -4.50 -42.86
N GLY A 404 13.54 -3.84 -43.61
CA GLY A 404 14.76 -4.43 -44.17
C GLY A 404 15.67 -5.05 -43.10
N GLN A 405 16.33 -6.13 -43.50
CA GLN A 405 17.20 -7.00 -42.71
C GLN A 405 18.26 -6.22 -41.89
N VAL A 406 18.18 -6.29 -40.56
CA VAL A 406 19.16 -5.71 -39.63
C VAL A 406 20.34 -6.68 -39.46
N ASP A 407 21.57 -6.19 -39.64
CA ASP A 407 22.82 -6.93 -39.39
C ASP A 407 23.18 -6.88 -37.90
N TRP A 408 23.29 -8.05 -37.29
CA TRP A 408 23.55 -8.22 -35.86
C TRP A 408 25.04 -8.12 -35.47
N ASN A 409 25.94 -7.89 -36.42
CA ASN A 409 27.38 -7.82 -36.15
C ASN A 409 27.87 -6.47 -35.60
N GLU A 410 27.03 -5.45 -35.48
CA GLU A 410 27.44 -4.12 -35.00
C GLU A 410 27.34 -3.91 -33.47
N PHE A 411 26.91 -4.92 -32.70
CA PHE A 411 26.70 -4.81 -31.24
C PHE A 411 27.58 -5.74 -30.38
N LEU A 412 28.74 -6.17 -30.90
CA LEU A 412 29.83 -6.79 -30.13
C LEU A 412 31.05 -5.86 -30.13
#